data_AF-A0AAD8AHE1-F1
#
_entry.id   AF-A0AAD8AHE1-F1
#
_cell.length_a   1.000
_cell.length_b   1.000
_cell.length_c   1.000
_cell.angle_alpha   90.00
_cell.angle_beta   90.00
_cell.angle_gamma   90.00
#
_symmetry.space_group_name_H-M   'P 1'
#
loop_
_entity.id
_entity.type
_entity.pdbx_description
1 polymer ?
#
loop_
_entity_poly.entity_id
_entity_poly.type
_entity_poly.pdbx_seq_one_letter_code
_entity_poly.pdbx_strand_id
1 'polypeptide(L)'
;VHNWTVEQTTEWLATNVELPQYIPNFIQHGVTGATLPRLAVNNMHYLGSVLGIKDPIHKQKIALKAMDVVLFGPPKDYSHHIKDLILVTLLLGALIGCWYAYRQNKNSRRHLRRMMKDMESLHKAEQALDHLQKELEKARLEQANVATEKRMLETRLLEKGDGNSDLRTSYSDLEVSQLKAEIEVLRGELQRAEGELEDRCWSPPVGLQQWLQLTHEIENKAYIKKKNAAEKQLQQAREACEKLRKKRSSLVGAFVSTHGKSIDDVDRSIVEA
;
A
#
# COMPACT_ATOMS: atom_id res chain seq x y z
N VAL A 1 55.12 11.46 10.91
CA VAL A 1 55.66 11.39 12.28
C VAL A 1 56.81 12.34 12.55
N HIS A 2 57.74 12.57 11.60
CA HIS A 2 58.82 13.55 11.80
C HIS A 2 58.33 14.98 12.11
N ASN A 3 57.25 15.42 11.47
CA ASN A 3 56.67 16.77 11.64
C ASN A 3 55.77 16.90 12.89
N TRP A 4 55.79 15.95 13.82
CA TRP A 4 54.96 16.07 15.01
C TRP A 4 55.46 17.17 15.93
N THR A 5 54.52 17.99 16.39
CA THR A 5 54.78 18.99 17.42
C THR A 5 54.90 18.33 18.79
N VAL A 6 55.30 19.11 19.79
CA VAL A 6 55.41 18.64 21.17
C VAL A 6 54.03 18.18 21.67
N GLU A 7 52.97 18.93 21.34
CA GLU A 7 51.59 18.62 21.71
C GLU A 7 51.15 17.26 21.16
N GLN A 8 51.38 17.01 19.87
CA GLN A 8 51.05 15.73 19.23
C GLN A 8 51.84 14.56 19.82
N THR A 9 53.09 14.80 20.20
CA THR A 9 53.95 13.78 20.83
C THR A 9 53.48 13.48 22.26
N THR A 10 52.99 14.48 22.99
CA THR A 10 52.41 14.29 24.33
C THR A 10 51.03 13.64 24.30
N GLU A 11 50.21 13.94 23.28
CA GLU A 11 48.92 13.28 23.06
C GLU A 11 49.12 11.80 22.73
N TRP A 12 50.10 11.49 21.87
CA TRP A 12 50.51 10.12 21.60
C TRP A 12 50.96 9.37 22.86
N LEU A 13 51.77 10.03 23.70
CA LEU A 13 52.24 9.48 24.98
C LEU A 13 51.07 9.19 25.94
N ALA A 14 50.05 10.05 25.94
CA ALA A 14 48.86 9.90 26.77
C ALA A 14 47.92 8.81 26.27
N THR A 15 47.61 8.81 24.96
CA THR A 15 46.53 8.01 24.37
C THR A 15 47.01 6.66 23.86
N ASN A 16 48.18 6.58 23.21
CA ASN A 16 48.65 5.35 22.57
C ASN A 16 49.71 4.61 23.39
N VAL A 17 50.51 5.34 24.18
CA VAL A 17 51.49 4.76 25.12
C VAL A 17 50.90 4.60 26.53
N GLU A 18 49.81 5.31 26.83
CA GLU A 18 49.09 5.28 28.13
C GLU A 18 49.99 5.64 29.31
N LEU A 19 50.88 6.62 29.13
CA LEU A 19 51.79 7.10 30.17
C LEU A 19 51.68 8.63 30.35
N PRO A 20 50.50 9.14 30.76
CA PRO A 20 50.28 10.58 30.89
C PRO A 20 51.16 11.24 31.97
N GLN A 21 51.67 10.46 32.93
CA GLN A 21 52.55 10.95 34.00
C GLN A 21 53.87 11.57 33.51
N TYR A 22 54.33 11.23 32.30
CA TYR A 22 55.58 11.77 31.73
C TYR A 22 55.35 12.93 30.75
N ILE A 23 54.10 13.39 30.57
CA ILE A 23 53.77 14.56 29.75
C ILE A 23 54.57 15.80 30.16
N PRO A 24 54.68 16.17 31.46
CA PRO A 24 55.44 17.36 31.85
C PRO A 24 56.90 17.28 31.44
N ASN A 25 57.51 16.09 31.53
CA ASN A 25 58.91 15.88 31.14
C ASN A 25 59.09 15.99 29.61
N PHE A 26 58.14 15.48 28.83
CA PHE A 26 58.19 15.58 27.37
C PHE A 26 58.02 17.04 26.90
N ILE A 27 57.19 17.82 27.59
CA ILE A 27 57.04 19.26 27.34
C ILE A 27 58.31 20.02 27.74
N GLN A 28 58.82 19.78 28.95
CA GLN A 28 60.01 20.44 29.49
C GLN A 28 61.24 20.22 28.62
N HIS A 29 61.40 19.02 28.05
CA HIS A 29 62.52 18.67 27.19
C HIS A 29 62.25 18.87 25.69
N GLY A 30 61.09 19.44 25.31
CA GLY A 30 60.76 19.78 23.92
C GLY A 30 60.78 18.56 22.98
N VAL A 31 60.25 17.42 23.43
CA VAL A 31 60.28 16.18 22.67
C VAL A 31 59.31 16.27 21.48
N THR A 32 59.85 16.36 20.27
CA THR A 32 59.10 16.45 19.01
C THR A 32 59.17 15.15 18.22
N GLY A 33 58.40 15.07 17.12
CA GLY A 33 58.42 13.95 16.18
C GLY A 33 59.80 13.61 15.60
N ALA A 34 60.71 14.59 15.51
CA ALA A 34 62.09 14.39 15.08
C ALA A 34 62.93 13.58 16.09
N THR A 35 62.52 13.57 17.36
CA THR A 35 63.21 12.85 18.45
C THR A 35 62.65 11.45 18.70
N LEU A 36 61.49 11.10 18.13
CA LEU A 36 60.89 9.75 18.22
C LEU A 36 61.80 8.61 17.74
N PRO A 37 62.56 8.73 16.62
CA PRO A 37 63.52 7.70 16.24
C PRO A 37 64.59 7.44 17.30
N ARG A 38 65.00 8.46 18.07
CA ARG A 38 65.96 8.31 19.17
C ARG A 38 65.36 7.55 20.36
N LEU A 39 64.05 7.68 20.57
CA LEU A 39 63.31 6.91 21.58
C LEU A 39 63.14 5.44 21.15
N ALA A 40 62.96 5.19 19.85
CA ALA A 40 62.77 3.85 19.28
C ALA A 40 64.01 2.94 19.39
N VAL A 41 65.22 3.50 19.39
CA VAL A 41 66.50 2.75 19.48
C VAL A 41 66.80 2.28 20.91
N ASN A 42 65.83 2.36 21.84
CA ASN A 42 66.00 2.00 23.26
C ASN A 42 67.24 2.64 23.90
N ASN A 43 67.44 3.94 23.64
CA ASN A 43 68.52 4.68 24.26
C ASN A 43 68.22 4.91 25.75
N MET A 44 68.57 3.91 26.59
CA MET A 44 68.31 3.90 28.03
C MET A 44 68.94 5.09 28.75
N HIS A 45 70.02 5.64 28.21
CA HIS A 45 70.65 6.85 28.73
C HIS A 45 69.71 8.06 28.53
N TYR A 46 69.24 8.31 27.31
CA TYR A 46 68.34 9.44 27.04
C TYR A 46 67.02 9.35 27.83
N LEU A 47 66.40 8.17 27.88
CA LEU A 47 65.17 7.96 28.64
C LEU A 47 65.37 8.10 30.17
N GLY A 48 66.54 7.73 30.67
CA GLY A 48 66.85 7.73 32.11
C GLY A 48 67.41 9.05 32.64
N SER A 49 68.46 9.58 32.01
CA SER A 49 69.17 10.77 32.48
C SER A 49 68.57 12.08 31.97
N VAL A 50 68.00 12.08 30.76
CA VAL A 50 67.42 13.29 30.17
C VAL A 50 65.93 13.39 30.47
N LEU A 51 65.15 12.32 30.23
CA LEU A 51 63.68 12.35 30.43
C LEU A 51 63.21 11.95 31.85
N GLY A 52 64.14 11.57 32.73
CA GLY A 52 63.86 11.27 34.14
C GLY A 52 63.02 10.01 34.38
N ILE A 53 62.84 9.14 33.38
CA ILE A 53 62.07 7.91 33.52
C ILE A 53 62.96 6.88 34.22
N LYS A 54 62.58 6.40 35.40
CA LYS A 54 63.37 5.41 36.15
C LYS A 54 62.97 3.97 35.83
N ASP A 55 61.68 3.74 35.64
CA ASP A 55 61.12 2.40 35.46
C ASP A 55 61.53 1.77 34.12
N PRO A 56 62.16 0.58 34.12
CA PRO A 56 62.60 -0.07 32.88
C PRO A 56 61.42 -0.50 31.99
N ILE A 57 60.26 -0.82 32.59
CA ILE A 57 59.05 -1.22 31.88
C ILE A 57 58.50 -0.05 31.04
N HIS A 58 58.46 1.15 31.61
CA HIS A 58 57.98 2.36 30.90
C HIS A 58 58.93 2.73 29.76
N LYS A 59 60.24 2.58 29.97
CA LYS A 59 61.24 2.80 28.92
C LYS A 59 61.03 1.86 27.73
N GLN A 60 60.83 0.57 28.00
CA GLN A 60 60.61 -0.42 26.97
C GLN A 60 59.26 -0.20 26.26
N LYS A 61 58.19 0.15 26.99
CA LYS A 61 56.88 0.47 26.41
C LYS A 61 56.97 1.68 25.46
N ILE A 62 57.67 2.74 25.87
CA ILE A 62 57.90 3.93 25.03
C ILE A 62 58.74 3.58 23.80
N ALA A 63 59.83 2.82 23.96
CA ALA A 63 60.68 2.44 22.84
C ALA A 63 59.94 1.58 21.80
N LEU A 64 59.15 0.59 22.25
CA LEU A 64 58.34 -0.25 21.37
C LEU A 64 57.28 0.55 20.62
N LYS A 65 56.50 1.38 21.33
CA LYS A 65 55.48 2.22 20.68
C LYS A 65 56.10 3.27 19.76
N ALA A 66 57.25 3.85 20.12
CA ALA A 66 57.95 4.81 19.28
C ALA A 66 58.46 4.14 18.00
N MET A 67 58.93 2.90 18.11
CA MET A 67 59.33 2.08 16.96
C MET A 67 58.14 1.83 16.03
N ASP A 68 56.99 1.40 16.57
CA ASP A 68 55.77 1.20 15.78
C ASP A 68 55.37 2.46 15.03
N VAL A 69 55.41 3.62 15.70
CA VAL A 69 55.04 4.90 15.11
C VAL A 69 56.03 5.37 14.04
N VAL A 70 57.33 5.11 14.23
CA VAL A 70 58.35 5.47 13.22
C VAL A 70 58.30 4.54 12.02
N LEU A 71 58.05 3.24 12.23
CA LEU A 71 58.01 2.24 11.14
C LEU A 71 56.68 2.25 10.38
N PHE A 72 55.55 2.43 11.07
CA PHE A 72 54.22 2.28 10.49
C PHE A 72 53.42 3.60 10.43
N GLY A 73 53.96 4.68 10.99
CA GLY A 73 53.34 6.01 10.97
C GLY A 73 52.41 6.29 12.16
N PRO A 74 51.69 7.42 12.14
CA PRO A 74 50.76 7.81 13.21
C PRO A 74 49.75 6.70 13.51
N PRO A 75 49.49 6.38 14.79
CA PRO A 75 48.37 5.51 15.13
C PRO A 75 47.08 6.17 14.63
N LYS A 76 46.22 5.37 13.99
CA LYS A 76 44.94 5.82 13.43
C LYS A 76 43.93 5.99 14.56
N ASP A 77 43.89 7.15 15.19
CA ASP A 77 42.91 7.40 16.24
C ASP A 77 41.58 7.99 15.70
N TYR A 78 40.49 7.61 16.37
CA TYR A 78 39.11 8.14 16.30
C TYR A 78 38.30 7.96 15.01
N SER A 79 38.88 7.50 13.90
CA SER A 79 38.12 7.27 12.64
C SER A 79 37.26 6.01 12.65
N HIS A 80 37.53 5.03 13.52
CA HIS A 80 36.83 3.74 13.49
C HIS A 80 35.37 3.86 13.90
N HIS A 81 35.06 4.51 15.04
CA HIS A 81 33.68 4.63 15.50
C HIS A 81 32.76 5.37 14.51
N ILE A 82 33.27 6.39 13.82
CA ILE A 82 32.50 7.12 12.80
C ILE A 82 32.26 6.24 11.57
N LYS A 83 33.29 5.52 11.10
CA LYS A 83 33.15 4.57 9.98
C LYS A 83 32.19 3.43 10.32
N ASP A 84 32.28 2.91 11.53
CA ASP A 84 31.42 1.85 12.02
C ASP A 84 29.97 2.35 12.17
N LEU A 85 29.76 3.59 12.61
CA LEU A 85 28.43 4.19 12.69
C LEU A 85 27.81 4.41 11.29
N ILE A 86 28.60 4.87 10.33
CA ILE A 86 28.17 4.98 8.92
C ILE A 86 27.81 3.60 8.37
N LEU A 87 28.63 2.57 8.60
CA LEU A 87 28.36 1.20 8.18
C LEU A 87 27.07 0.65 8.79
N VAL A 88 26.84 0.87 10.10
CA VAL A 88 25.62 0.44 10.79
C VAL A 88 24.38 1.13 10.24
N THR A 89 24.44 2.45 10.01
CA THR A 89 23.30 3.19 9.45
C THR A 89 22.96 2.75 8.02
N LEU A 90 23.96 2.46 7.19
CA LEU A 90 23.78 1.93 5.85
C LEU A 90 23.14 0.53 5.88
N LEU A 91 23.63 -0.34 6.77
CA LEU A 91 23.09 -1.68 6.96
C LEU A 91 21.63 -1.63 7.42
N LEU A 92 21.29 -0.73 8.34
CA LEU A 92 19.93 -0.54 8.83
C LEU A 92 19.01 -0.06 7.70
N GLY A 93 19.46 0.88 6.88
CA GLY A 93 18.72 1.36 5.71
C GLY A 93 18.43 0.24 4.71
N ALA A 94 19.42 -0.61 4.43
CA ALA A 94 19.24 -1.78 3.56
C ALA A 94 18.22 -2.78 4.13
N LEU A 95 18.25 -3.07 5.43
CA LEU A 95 17.29 -3.95 6.09
C LEU A 95 15.86 -3.39 6.04
N ILE A 96 15.70 -2.09 6.27
CA ILE A 96 14.41 -1.39 6.19
C ILE A 96 13.89 -1.42 4.74
N GLY A 97 14.75 -1.14 3.76
CA GLY A 97 14.42 -1.22 2.33
C GLY A 97 13.99 -2.64 1.92
N CYS A 98 14.75 -3.66 2.33
CA CYS A 98 14.42 -5.06 2.09
C CYS A 98 13.09 -5.46 2.76
N TRP A 99 12.85 -5.03 4.00
CA TRP A 99 11.60 -5.29 4.70
C TRP A 99 10.41 -4.60 4.02
N TYR A 100 10.58 -3.36 3.57
CA TYR A 100 9.56 -2.61 2.84
C TYR A 100 9.25 -3.26 1.49
N ALA A 101 10.27 -3.64 0.71
CA ALA A 101 10.12 -4.36 -0.54
C ALA A 101 9.43 -5.72 -0.33
N TYR A 102 9.80 -6.46 0.72
CA TYR A 102 9.15 -7.72 1.09
C TYR A 102 7.68 -7.52 1.46
N ARG A 103 7.37 -6.48 2.26
CA ARG A 103 6.01 -6.09 2.63
C ARG A 103 5.18 -5.72 1.41
N GLN A 104 5.74 -4.91 0.51
CA GLN A 104 5.09 -4.47 -0.72
C GLN A 104 4.87 -5.63 -1.68
N ASN A 105 5.84 -6.54 -1.82
CA ASN A 105 5.71 -7.77 -2.61
C ASN A 105 4.57 -8.64 -2.07
N LYS A 106 4.49 -8.83 -0.74
CA LYS A 106 3.39 -9.58 -0.11
C LYS A 106 2.02 -8.94 -0.35
N ASN A 107 1.94 -7.61 -0.35
CA ASN A 107 0.70 -6.89 -0.64
C ASN A 107 0.34 -6.95 -2.13
N SER A 108 1.33 -6.82 -3.03
CA SER A 108 1.14 -6.91 -4.49
C SER A 108 0.63 -8.29 -4.90
N ARG A 109 1.13 -9.38 -4.29
CA ARG A 109 0.63 -10.74 -4.52
C ARG A 109 -0.82 -10.94 -4.10
N ARG A 110 -1.37 -10.08 -3.23
CA ARG A 110 -2.80 -10.08 -2.91
C ARG A 110 -3.59 -9.33 -3.99
N HIS A 111 -3.09 -8.18 -4.46
CA HIS A 111 -3.69 -7.45 -5.58
C HIS A 111 -3.72 -8.27 -6.86
N LEU A 112 -2.61 -8.92 -7.22
CA LEU A 112 -2.54 -9.80 -8.40
C LEU A 112 -3.53 -10.97 -8.32
N ARG A 113 -3.72 -11.56 -7.13
CA ARG A 113 -4.71 -12.63 -6.95
C ARG A 113 -6.15 -12.15 -7.07
N ARG A 114 -6.47 -10.91 -6.67
CA ARG A 114 -7.79 -10.33 -6.91
C ARG A 114 -7.98 -10.04 -8.39
N MET A 115 -7.00 -9.39 -9.01
CA MET A 115 -7.02 -9.05 -10.44
C MET A 115 -7.16 -10.29 -11.34
N MET A 116 -6.50 -11.40 -10.98
CA MET A 116 -6.63 -12.67 -11.70
C MET A 116 -8.04 -13.26 -11.59
N LYS A 117 -8.68 -13.17 -10.42
CA LYS A 117 -10.08 -13.60 -10.24
C LYS A 117 -11.05 -12.73 -11.01
N ASP A 118 -10.83 -11.41 -10.99
CA ASP A 118 -11.67 -10.46 -11.71
C ASP A 118 -11.51 -10.62 -13.23
N MET A 119 -10.32 -10.99 -13.71
CA MET A 119 -10.08 -11.29 -15.12
C MET A 119 -10.75 -12.60 -15.55
N GLU A 120 -10.74 -13.63 -14.71
CA GLU A 120 -11.43 -14.89 -14.98
C GLU A 120 -12.96 -14.72 -15.00
N SER A 121 -13.52 -13.89 -14.11
CA SER A 121 -14.95 -13.59 -14.12
C SER A 121 -15.35 -12.76 -15.34
N LEU A 122 -14.52 -11.79 -15.74
CA LEU A 122 -14.75 -10.97 -16.93
C LEU A 122 -14.74 -11.84 -18.20
N HIS A 123 -13.80 -12.79 -18.30
CA HIS A 123 -13.75 -13.72 -19.43
C HIS A 123 -14.98 -14.63 -19.50
N LYS A 124 -15.50 -15.09 -18.35
CA LYS A 124 -16.77 -15.84 -18.32
C LYS A 124 -17.96 -15.00 -18.77
N ALA A 125 -18.01 -13.72 -18.38
CA ALA A 125 -19.05 -12.80 -18.83
C ALA A 125 -18.97 -12.53 -20.35
N GLU A 126 -17.75 -12.39 -20.89
CA GLU A 126 -17.51 -12.26 -22.33
C GLU A 126 -17.98 -13.50 -23.10
N GLN A 127 -17.65 -14.70 -22.63
CA GLN A 127 -18.14 -15.95 -23.23
C GLN A 127 -19.67 -16.08 -23.17
N ALA A 128 -20.29 -15.65 -22.07
CA ALA A 128 -21.74 -15.65 -21.94
C ALA A 128 -22.42 -14.67 -22.91
N LEU A 129 -21.83 -13.49 -23.13
CA LEU A 129 -22.32 -12.54 -24.12
C LEU A 129 -22.21 -13.09 -25.54
N ASP A 130 -21.09 -13.71 -25.90
CA ASP A 130 -20.91 -14.36 -27.21
C ASP A 130 -21.95 -15.48 -27.43
N HIS A 131 -22.25 -16.27 -26.39
CA HIS A 131 -23.30 -17.28 -26.45
C HIS A 131 -24.69 -16.67 -26.69
N LEU A 132 -25.06 -15.63 -25.95
CA LEU A 132 -26.34 -14.95 -26.10
C LEU A 132 -26.48 -14.28 -27.48
N GLN A 133 -25.40 -13.73 -28.03
CA GLN A 133 -25.39 -13.19 -29.39
C GLN A 133 -25.68 -14.28 -30.43
N LYS A 134 -25.07 -15.46 -30.29
CA LYS A 134 -25.33 -16.60 -31.19
C LYS A 134 -26.78 -17.12 -31.08
N GLU A 135 -27.34 -17.18 -29.88
CA GLU A 135 -28.75 -17.55 -29.71
C GLU A 135 -29.69 -16.51 -30.31
N LEU A 136 -29.40 -15.22 -30.14
CA LEU A 136 -30.20 -14.14 -30.71
C LEU A 136 -30.17 -14.16 -32.24
N GLU A 137 -29.01 -14.43 -32.85
CA GLU A 137 -28.90 -14.64 -34.30
C GLU A 137 -29.70 -15.84 -34.79
N LYS A 138 -29.65 -16.98 -34.08
CA LYS A 138 -30.46 -18.16 -34.41
C LYS A 138 -31.96 -17.86 -34.34
N ALA A 139 -32.41 -17.23 -33.25
CA ALA A 139 -33.81 -16.85 -33.08
C ALA A 139 -34.28 -15.86 -34.17
N ARG A 140 -33.42 -14.92 -34.60
CA ARG A 140 -33.71 -14.02 -35.73
C ARG A 140 -33.83 -14.77 -37.05
N LEU A 141 -32.96 -15.73 -37.33
CA LEU A 141 -33.02 -16.56 -38.54
C LEU A 141 -34.31 -17.40 -38.55
N GLU A 142 -34.66 -18.02 -37.43
CA GLU A 142 -35.92 -18.77 -37.28
C GLU A 142 -37.15 -17.89 -37.51
N GLN A 143 -37.18 -16.68 -36.92
CA GLN A 143 -38.26 -15.72 -37.16
C GLN A 143 -38.34 -15.29 -38.63
N ALA A 144 -37.21 -15.06 -39.30
CA ALA A 144 -37.18 -14.72 -40.72
C ALA A 144 -37.74 -15.86 -41.57
N ASN A 145 -37.35 -17.11 -41.28
CA ASN A 145 -37.86 -18.30 -41.96
C ASN A 145 -39.38 -18.45 -41.76
N VAL A 146 -39.86 -18.39 -40.52
CA VAL A 146 -41.30 -18.46 -40.21
C VAL A 146 -42.08 -17.33 -40.90
N ALA A 147 -41.55 -16.11 -40.94
CA ALA A 147 -42.18 -15.00 -41.66
C ALA A 147 -42.25 -15.24 -43.17
N THR A 148 -41.22 -15.84 -43.77
CA THR A 148 -41.23 -16.22 -45.20
C THR A 148 -42.22 -17.35 -45.49
N GLU A 149 -42.28 -18.37 -44.65
CA GLU A 149 -43.24 -19.46 -44.78
C GLU A 149 -44.68 -18.96 -44.62
N LYS A 150 -44.93 -18.07 -43.64
CA LYS A 150 -46.23 -17.43 -43.46
C LYS A 150 -46.67 -16.67 -44.71
N ARG A 151 -45.79 -15.85 -45.30
CA ARG A 151 -46.10 -15.13 -46.56
C ARG A 151 -46.38 -16.08 -47.72
N MET A 152 -45.62 -17.17 -47.84
CA MET A 152 -45.84 -18.17 -48.88
C MET A 152 -47.20 -18.87 -48.72
N LEU A 153 -47.56 -19.22 -47.48
CA LEU A 153 -48.86 -19.81 -47.16
C LEU A 153 -50.01 -18.84 -47.40
N GLU A 154 -49.88 -17.56 -47.02
CA GLU A 154 -50.87 -16.52 -47.31
C GLU A 154 -51.10 -16.35 -48.81
N THR A 155 -50.02 -16.35 -49.61
CA THR A 155 -50.12 -16.28 -51.08
C THR A 155 -50.88 -17.49 -51.65
N ARG A 156 -50.56 -18.71 -51.18
CA ARG A 156 -51.28 -19.94 -51.59
C ARG A 156 -52.74 -19.96 -51.14
N LEU A 157 -53.06 -19.35 -50.00
CA LEU A 157 -54.44 -19.23 -49.51
C LEU A 157 -55.24 -18.23 -50.33
N LEU A 158 -54.64 -17.11 -50.74
CA LEU A 158 -55.27 -16.15 -51.66
C LEU A 158 -55.52 -16.76 -53.04
N GLU A 159 -54.56 -17.50 -53.59
CA GLU A 159 -54.73 -18.25 -54.85
C GLU A 159 -55.86 -19.30 -54.78
N LYS A 160 -56.06 -19.93 -53.61
CA LYS A 160 -57.18 -20.86 -53.38
C LYS A 160 -58.50 -20.14 -53.08
N GLY A 161 -58.44 -18.95 -52.49
CA GLY A 161 -59.60 -18.14 -52.12
C GLY A 161 -60.28 -17.46 -53.31
N ASP A 162 -59.55 -17.22 -54.39
CA ASP A 162 -60.06 -16.61 -55.63
C ASP A 162 -60.95 -17.58 -56.45
N GLY A 163 -61.06 -18.85 -56.03
CA GLY A 163 -61.93 -19.85 -56.66
C GLY A 163 -63.26 -20.12 -55.96
N ASN A 164 -63.58 -19.45 -54.84
CA ASN A 164 -64.74 -19.83 -54.02
C ASN A 164 -65.47 -18.64 -53.37
N SER A 165 -65.48 -17.49 -54.04
CA SER A 165 -65.97 -16.21 -53.52
C SER A 165 -67.48 -15.96 -53.68
N ASP A 166 -68.34 -16.98 -53.69
CA ASP A 166 -69.79 -16.77 -53.92
C ASP A 166 -70.74 -17.44 -52.91
N LEU A 167 -70.25 -18.07 -51.84
CA LEU A 167 -71.15 -18.82 -50.93
C LEU A 167 -70.83 -18.70 -49.42
N ARG A 168 -70.57 -17.48 -48.89
CA ARG A 168 -70.23 -17.35 -47.45
C ARG A 168 -70.89 -16.23 -46.64
N THR A 169 -71.92 -15.58 -47.16
CA THR A 169 -72.48 -14.38 -46.50
C THR A 169 -73.59 -14.66 -45.47
N SER A 170 -74.08 -15.89 -45.31
CA SER A 170 -75.21 -16.16 -44.40
C SER A 170 -74.90 -17.00 -43.15
N TYR A 171 -73.74 -17.68 -43.09
CA TYR A 171 -73.35 -18.52 -41.94
C TYR A 171 -72.49 -17.76 -40.91
N SER A 172 -71.92 -16.61 -41.31
CA SER A 172 -70.91 -15.88 -40.53
C SER A 172 -71.47 -15.09 -39.34
N ASP A 173 -72.69 -14.55 -39.43
CA ASP A 173 -73.20 -13.64 -38.40
C ASP A 173 -73.61 -14.36 -37.11
N LEU A 174 -74.10 -15.60 -37.22
CA LEU A 174 -74.49 -16.41 -36.06
C LEU A 174 -73.27 -16.87 -35.26
N GLU A 175 -72.23 -17.36 -35.95
CA GLU A 175 -70.94 -17.73 -35.33
C GLU A 175 -70.26 -16.51 -34.69
N VAL A 176 -70.27 -15.36 -35.37
CA VAL A 176 -69.70 -14.12 -34.83
C VAL A 176 -70.46 -13.68 -33.57
N SER A 177 -71.78 -13.85 -33.52
CA SER A 177 -72.58 -13.55 -32.32
C SER A 177 -72.29 -14.50 -31.17
N GLN A 178 -72.10 -15.80 -31.45
CA GLN A 178 -71.77 -16.80 -30.43
C GLN A 178 -70.37 -16.56 -29.86
N LEU A 179 -69.38 -16.31 -30.71
CA LEU A 179 -68.01 -16.00 -30.30
C LEU A 179 -67.93 -14.70 -29.50
N LYS A 180 -68.74 -13.68 -29.83
CA LYS A 180 -68.82 -12.45 -29.03
C LYS A 180 -69.37 -12.71 -27.62
N ALA A 181 -70.40 -13.56 -27.50
CA ALA A 181 -70.95 -13.93 -26.20
C ALA A 181 -69.93 -14.75 -25.37
N GLU A 182 -69.20 -15.66 -26.02
CA GLU A 182 -68.16 -16.45 -25.37
C GLU A 182 -66.98 -15.58 -24.90
N ILE A 183 -66.54 -14.61 -25.71
CA ILE A 183 -65.51 -13.63 -25.31
C ILE A 183 -65.96 -12.81 -24.09
N GLU A 184 -67.24 -12.43 -24.00
CA GLU A 184 -67.74 -11.65 -22.87
C GLU A 184 -67.78 -12.46 -21.57
N VAL A 185 -68.15 -13.75 -21.67
CA VAL A 185 -68.09 -14.69 -20.53
C VAL A 185 -66.64 -14.90 -20.09
N LEU A 186 -65.73 -15.17 -21.03
CA LEU A 186 -64.31 -15.37 -20.74
C LEU A 186 -63.67 -14.11 -20.13
N ARG A 187 -64.09 -12.91 -20.53
CA ARG A 187 -63.66 -11.66 -19.88
C ARG A 187 -64.15 -11.54 -18.45
N GLY A 188 -65.40 -11.94 -18.17
CA GLY A 188 -65.94 -11.95 -16.81
C GLY A 188 -65.26 -12.97 -15.90
N GLU A 189 -64.89 -14.13 -16.43
CA GLU A 189 -64.12 -15.14 -15.70
C GLU A 189 -62.68 -14.69 -15.45
N LEU A 190 -62.04 -14.09 -16.45
CA LEU A 190 -60.70 -13.49 -16.31
C LEU A 190 -60.69 -12.42 -15.22
N GLN A 191 -61.65 -11.50 -15.25
CA GLN A 191 -61.75 -10.42 -14.25
C GLN A 191 -61.98 -10.96 -12.83
N ARG A 192 -62.72 -12.06 -12.69
CA ARG A 192 -62.93 -12.72 -11.39
C ARG A 192 -61.66 -13.41 -10.90
N ALA A 193 -60.95 -14.10 -11.79
CA ALA A 193 -59.66 -14.72 -11.49
C ALA A 193 -58.57 -13.67 -11.15
N GLU A 194 -58.58 -12.52 -11.83
CA GLU A 194 -57.72 -11.37 -11.51
C GLU A 194 -58.05 -10.78 -10.13
N GLY A 195 -59.34 -10.62 -9.79
CA GLY A 195 -59.76 -10.19 -8.46
C GLY A 195 -59.35 -11.15 -7.35
N GLU A 196 -59.47 -12.46 -7.57
CA GLU A 196 -58.97 -13.50 -6.64
C GLU A 196 -57.44 -13.49 -6.50
N LEU A 197 -56.71 -13.02 -7.53
CA LEU A 197 -55.26 -12.86 -7.50
C LEU A 197 -54.85 -11.58 -6.76
N GLU A 198 -55.60 -10.48 -6.88
CA GLU A 198 -55.39 -9.23 -6.14
C GLU A 198 -55.68 -9.40 -4.63
N ASP A 199 -56.73 -10.15 -4.26
CA ASP A 199 -57.06 -10.46 -2.86
C ASP A 199 -56.03 -11.36 -2.18
N ARG A 200 -55.17 -12.05 -2.93
CA ARG A 200 -53.99 -12.72 -2.39
C ARG A 200 -52.92 -11.67 -2.07
N CYS A 201 -52.93 -11.18 -0.83
CA CYS A 201 -51.88 -10.36 -0.23
C CYS A 201 -50.49 -10.76 -0.77
N TRP A 202 -49.91 -9.90 -1.61
CA TRP A 202 -48.60 -10.15 -2.21
C TRP A 202 -47.58 -10.38 -1.10
N SER A 203 -47.05 -11.59 -1.03
CA SER A 203 -45.90 -11.92 -0.20
C SER A 203 -44.71 -12.12 -1.14
N PRO A 204 -43.57 -11.44 -0.89
CA PRO A 204 -42.40 -11.63 -1.73
C PRO A 204 -41.98 -13.10 -1.69
N PRO A 205 -41.60 -13.70 -2.83
CA PRO A 205 -41.14 -15.08 -2.87
C PRO A 205 -40.01 -15.31 -1.86
N VAL A 206 -40.06 -16.41 -1.10
CA VAL A 206 -39.12 -16.69 0.01
C VAL A 206 -37.65 -16.61 -0.43
N GLY A 207 -37.35 -17.01 -1.68
CA GLY A 207 -36.01 -16.87 -2.25
C GLY A 207 -35.54 -15.42 -2.37
N LEU A 208 -36.43 -14.51 -2.81
CA LEU A 208 -36.11 -13.08 -2.91
C LEU A 208 -35.86 -12.46 -1.54
N GLN A 209 -36.65 -12.85 -0.53
CA GLN A 209 -36.46 -12.39 0.85
C GLN A 209 -35.08 -12.78 1.39
N GLN A 210 -34.62 -14.01 1.14
CA GLN A 210 -33.29 -14.48 1.55
C GLN A 210 -32.17 -13.71 0.85
N TRP A 211 -32.30 -13.45 -0.45
CA TRP A 211 -31.33 -12.65 -1.20
C TRP A 211 -31.26 -11.20 -0.74
N LEU A 212 -32.41 -10.58 -0.47
CA LEU A 212 -32.48 -9.21 0.07
C LEU A 212 -31.85 -9.14 1.46
N GLN A 213 -32.13 -10.11 2.33
CA GLN A 213 -31.52 -10.18 3.65
C GLN A 213 -29.99 -10.33 3.55
N LEU A 214 -29.50 -11.25 2.72
CA LEU A 214 -28.06 -11.43 2.51
C LEU A 214 -27.39 -10.17 1.96
N THR A 215 -28.04 -9.51 1.00
CA THR A 215 -27.54 -8.25 0.40
C THR A 215 -27.46 -7.16 1.47
N HIS A 216 -28.53 -6.98 2.25
CA HIS A 216 -28.56 -6.04 3.37
C HIS A 216 -27.47 -6.34 4.41
N GLU A 217 -27.23 -7.60 4.76
CA GLU A 217 -26.17 -7.96 5.70
C GLU A 217 -24.76 -7.63 5.16
N ILE A 218 -24.52 -7.85 3.87
CA ILE A 218 -23.25 -7.52 3.21
C ILE A 218 -23.06 -6.00 3.17
N GLU A 219 -24.08 -5.26 2.76
CA GLU A 219 -24.07 -3.80 2.70
C GLU A 219 -23.88 -3.19 4.09
N ASN A 220 -24.59 -3.70 5.11
CA ASN A 220 -24.47 -3.22 6.48
C ASN A 220 -23.05 -3.46 7.03
N LYS A 221 -22.44 -4.62 6.76
CA LYS A 221 -21.03 -4.89 7.11
C LYS A 221 -20.08 -3.90 6.42
N ALA A 222 -20.31 -3.61 5.14
CA ALA A 222 -19.51 -2.63 4.40
C ALA A 222 -19.69 -1.21 4.95
N TYR A 223 -20.93 -0.82 5.28
CA TYR A 223 -21.27 0.44 5.90
C TYR A 223 -20.60 0.62 7.25
N ILE A 224 -20.72 -0.35 8.16
CA ILE A 224 -20.08 -0.31 9.49
C ILE A 224 -18.55 -0.16 9.34
N LYS A 225 -17.95 -0.86 8.37
CA LYS A 225 -16.51 -0.74 8.11
C LYS A 225 -16.12 0.67 7.65
N LYS A 226 -16.90 1.27 6.74
CA LYS A 226 -16.69 2.65 6.29
C LYS A 226 -16.88 3.65 7.44
N LYS A 227 -17.94 3.50 8.23
CA LYS A 227 -18.20 4.30 9.42
C LYS A 227 -17.03 4.25 10.41
N ASN A 228 -16.56 3.06 10.77
CA ASN A 228 -15.44 2.90 11.70
C ASN A 228 -14.13 3.49 11.16
N ALA A 229 -13.94 3.52 9.84
CA ALA A 229 -12.77 4.14 9.23
C ALA A 229 -12.85 5.68 9.32
N ALA A 230 -14.00 6.26 8.99
CA ALA A 230 -14.26 7.69 9.12
C ALA A 230 -14.14 8.16 10.58
N GLU A 231 -14.69 7.41 11.55
CA GLU A 231 -14.55 7.72 12.98
C GLU A 231 -13.08 7.74 13.42
N LYS A 232 -12.25 6.83 12.90
CA LYS A 232 -10.80 6.84 13.18
C LYS A 232 -10.09 8.04 12.56
N GLN A 233 -10.46 8.43 11.33
CA GLN A 233 -9.90 9.63 10.68
C GLN A 233 -10.28 10.90 11.46
N LEU A 234 -11.54 11.03 11.87
CA LEU A 234 -12.00 12.13 12.71
C LEU A 234 -11.27 12.17 14.07
N GLN A 235 -11.04 11.01 14.69
CA GLN A 235 -10.30 10.95 15.95
C GLN A 235 -8.84 11.40 15.79
N GLN A 236 -8.17 10.99 14.70
CA GLN A 236 -6.81 11.43 14.40
C GLN A 236 -6.74 12.94 14.13
N ALA A 237 -7.70 13.47 13.37
CA ALA A 237 -7.80 14.91 13.11
C ALA A 237 -8.01 15.70 14.42
N ARG A 238 -8.87 15.23 15.33
CA ARG A 238 -9.07 15.82 16.66
C ARG A 238 -7.78 15.85 17.49
N GLU A 239 -7.07 14.73 17.55
CA GLU A 239 -5.79 14.65 18.28
C GLU A 239 -4.72 15.58 17.68
N ALA A 240 -4.68 15.71 16.36
CA ALA A 240 -3.76 16.63 15.67
C ALA A 240 -4.10 18.09 15.99
N CYS A 241 -5.39 18.46 15.95
CA CYS A 241 -5.88 19.77 16.38
C CYS A 241 -5.53 20.08 17.85
N GLU A 242 -5.69 19.12 18.76
CA GLU A 242 -5.34 19.31 20.16
C GLU A 242 -3.83 19.50 20.37
N LYS A 243 -3.00 18.74 19.65
CA LYS A 243 -1.53 18.91 19.66
C LYS A 243 -1.14 20.29 19.16
N LEU A 244 -1.78 20.77 18.08
CA LEU A 244 -1.55 22.11 17.55
C LEU A 244 -1.96 23.19 18.57
N ARG A 245 -3.13 23.03 19.20
CA ARG A 245 -3.62 23.92 20.26
C ARG A 245 -2.65 24.00 21.44
N LYS A 246 -2.15 22.85 21.92
CA LYS A 246 -1.16 22.77 23.03
C LYS A 246 0.18 23.40 22.67
N LYS A 247 0.64 23.23 21.42
CA LYS A 247 1.87 23.89 20.93
C LYS A 247 1.71 25.41 20.87
N ARG A 248 0.54 25.90 20.47
CA ARG A 248 0.23 27.34 20.39
C ARG A 248 0.01 27.99 21.76
N SER A 249 -0.45 27.25 22.77
CA SER A 249 -0.60 27.75 24.15
C SER A 249 0.68 27.74 24.99
N SER A 250 1.77 27.14 24.50
CA SER A 250 3.07 27.11 25.18
C SER A 250 3.88 28.37 24.86
N LEU A 251 4.40 29.05 25.89
CA LEU A 251 5.20 30.28 25.80
C LEU A 251 6.47 30.15 24.92
N VAL A 252 6.97 28.93 24.69
CA VAL A 252 8.13 28.65 23.80
C VAL A 252 7.69 28.32 22.36
N GLY A 253 6.40 27.99 22.15
CA GLY A 253 5.85 27.60 20.84
C GLY A 253 5.49 28.76 19.92
N ALA A 254 5.30 29.96 20.45
CA ALA A 254 4.97 31.16 19.67
C ALA A 254 6.09 31.59 18.70
N PHE A 255 7.35 31.18 18.94
CA PHE A 255 8.49 31.51 18.09
C PHE A 255 8.78 30.49 16.97
N VAL A 256 8.24 29.26 17.07
CA VAL A 256 8.44 28.17 16.07
C VAL A 256 7.14 27.86 15.29
N SER A 257 6.05 28.57 15.57
CA SER A 257 4.74 28.43 14.93
C SER A 257 4.62 29.16 13.58
N THR A 258 5.70 29.28 12.82
CA THR A 258 5.68 29.92 11.48
C THR A 258 5.69 28.90 10.33
N HIS A 259 5.68 27.59 10.60
CA HIS A 259 5.60 26.60 9.54
C HIS A 259 4.14 26.26 9.19
N GLY A 260 3.55 27.05 8.27
CA GLY A 260 2.16 26.88 7.79
C GLY A 260 1.82 25.48 7.26
N LYS A 261 2.81 24.70 6.79
CA LYS A 261 2.57 23.33 6.31
C LYS A 261 1.88 22.42 7.33
N SER A 262 2.17 22.54 8.63
CA SER A 262 1.51 21.68 9.62
C SER A 262 0.06 22.09 9.95
N ILE A 263 -0.33 23.34 9.65
CA ILE A 263 -1.73 23.77 9.82
C ILE A 263 -2.55 23.35 8.60
N ASP A 264 -1.99 23.53 7.41
CA ASP A 264 -2.62 23.15 6.15
C ASP A 264 -2.83 21.63 6.06
N ASP A 265 -1.89 20.82 6.55
CA ASP A 265 -2.03 19.36 6.59
C ASP A 265 -3.14 18.90 7.54
N VAL A 266 -3.34 19.62 8.66
CA VAL A 266 -4.42 19.32 9.62
C VAL A 266 -5.77 19.75 9.04
N ASP A 267 -5.83 20.93 8.42
CA ASP A 267 -7.05 21.44 7.80
C ASP A 267 -7.50 20.55 6.64
N ARG A 268 -6.56 20.13 5.79
CA ARG A 268 -6.80 19.15 4.72
C ARG A 268 -7.27 17.81 5.25
N SER A 269 -6.67 17.31 6.33
CA SER A 269 -7.10 16.06 6.98
C SER A 269 -8.49 16.14 7.61
N ILE A 270 -8.99 17.34 7.95
CA ILE A 270 -10.35 17.55 8.46
C ILE A 270 -11.35 17.58 7.30
N VAL A 271 -10.99 18.24 6.20
CA VAL A 271 -11.84 18.32 4.99
C VAL A 271 -11.98 16.96 4.30
N GLU A 272 -10.95 16.11 4.35
CA GLU A 272 -10.94 14.79 3.74
C GLU A 272 -11.60 13.68 4.60
N ALA A 273 -11.98 13.96 5.85
CA ALA A 273 -12.59 13.02 6.80
C ALA A 273 -14.12 13.10 6.81
#